data_AF-A0A482CDG1-F1
#
_entry.id   AF-A0A482CDG1-F1
#
_cell.length_a   1.000
_cell.length_b   1.000
_cell.length_c   1.000
_cell.angle_alpha   90.00
_cell.angle_beta   90.00
_cell.angle_gamma   90.00
#
_symmetry.space_group_name_H-M   'P 1'
#
loop_
_entity.id
_entity.type
_entity.pdbx_description
1 polymer ?
#
loop_
_entity_poly.entity_id
_entity_poly.type
_entity_poly.pdbx_seq_one_letter_code
_entity_poly.pdbx_strand_id
1 'polypeptide(L)'
;MIRHYFLIATRDFFLYQEPIEEILRERIRHYNNLEKDIDFCLTANLSFLNSPDLRIIKNQLIKPSVAIVSLNPKFIDWLKLRTNYAIKGSFMSSRLQMNNSLVTIDDYNS
;
A
#
# COMPACT_ATOMS: atom_id res chain seq x y z
N MET A 1 -5.46 0.14 17.89
CA MET A 1 -5.52 -0.38 16.51
C MET A 1 -5.56 0.80 15.55
N ILE A 2 -4.69 0.84 14.55
CA ILE A 2 -4.56 1.93 13.58
C ILE A 2 -5.08 1.45 12.23
N ARG A 3 -5.84 2.32 11.54
CA ARG A 3 -6.38 2.03 10.22
C ARG A 3 -5.34 2.32 9.14
N HIS A 4 -5.11 1.35 8.29
CA HIS A 4 -4.24 1.45 7.13
C HIS A 4 -5.09 1.33 5.86
N TYR A 5 -4.76 2.15 4.89
CA TYR A 5 -5.41 2.19 3.59
C TYR A 5 -4.45 1.65 2.56
N PHE A 6 -4.95 0.87 1.61
CA PHE A 6 -4.11 0.31 0.58
C PHE A 6 -4.71 0.42 -0.81
N LEU A 7 -3.83 0.32 -1.79
CA LEU A 7 -4.14 0.23 -3.20
C LEU A 7 -3.29 -0.89 -3.80
N ILE A 8 -3.92 -1.91 -4.39
CA ILE A 8 -3.24 -3.06 -4.99
C ILE A 8 -3.46 -3.07 -6.50
N ALA A 9 -2.41 -3.35 -7.24
CA ALA A 9 -2.50 -3.70 -8.66
C ALA A 9 -1.42 -4.72 -9.01
N THR A 10 -1.38 -5.13 -10.28
CA THR A 10 -0.26 -5.91 -10.79
C THR A 10 1.01 -5.06 -10.72
N ARG A 11 2.15 -5.73 -10.48
CA ARG A 11 3.46 -5.06 -10.42
C ARG A 11 3.74 -4.30 -11.72
N ASP A 12 3.47 -4.94 -12.85
CA ASP A 12 3.77 -4.35 -14.14
C ASP A 12 2.89 -3.12 -14.44
N PHE A 13 1.66 -3.10 -13.94
CA PHE A 13 0.79 -1.91 -14.02
C PHE A 13 1.38 -0.74 -13.23
N PHE A 14 1.79 -0.95 -11.97
CA PHE A 14 2.39 0.13 -11.16
C PHE A 14 3.78 0.56 -11.62
N LEU A 15 4.60 -0.34 -12.16
CA LEU A 15 5.99 0.00 -12.50
C LEU A 15 6.17 0.48 -13.94
N TYR A 16 5.35 0.01 -14.89
CA TYR A 16 5.58 0.28 -16.31
C TYR A 16 4.46 1.06 -17.01
N GLN A 17 3.23 1.01 -16.50
CA GLN A 17 2.09 1.69 -17.13
C GLN A 17 1.74 3.01 -16.45
N GLU A 18 1.93 3.09 -15.14
CA GLU A 18 1.67 4.27 -14.34
C GLU A 18 2.97 4.84 -13.75
N PRO A 19 3.10 6.17 -13.59
CA PRO A 19 4.30 6.79 -13.02
C PRO A 19 4.35 6.69 -11.48
N ILE A 20 4.03 5.52 -10.91
CA ILE A 20 3.91 5.34 -9.45
C ILE A 20 5.25 5.53 -8.75
N GLU A 21 6.33 4.97 -9.31
CA GLU A 21 7.66 5.10 -8.72
C GLU A 21 8.05 6.58 -8.57
N GLU A 22 7.84 7.38 -9.63
CA GLU A 22 8.11 8.82 -9.64
C GLU A 22 7.29 9.57 -8.60
N ILE A 23 5.98 9.27 -8.53
CA ILE A 23 5.07 9.85 -7.53
C ILE A 23 5.56 9.56 -6.11
N LEU A 24 5.95 8.31 -5.82
CA LEU A 24 6.44 7.92 -4.50
C LEU A 24 7.77 8.59 -4.18
N ARG A 25 8.70 8.64 -5.13
CA ARG A 25 10.00 9.31 -4.98
C ARG A 25 9.86 10.79 -4.66
N GLU A 26 9.03 11.51 -5.41
CA GLU A 26 8.78 12.94 -5.16
C GLU A 26 8.04 13.16 -3.84
N ARG A 27 7.12 12.27 -3.47
CA ARG A 27 6.44 12.34 -2.18
C ARG A 27 7.42 12.12 -1.01
N ILE A 28 8.36 11.18 -1.11
CA ILE A 28 9.40 10.96 -0.10
C ILE A 28 10.25 12.23 0.04
N ARG A 29 10.69 12.83 -1.08
CA ARG A 29 11.44 14.10 -1.07
C ARG A 29 10.65 15.22 -0.39
N HIS A 30 9.36 15.35 -0.71
CA HIS A 30 8.50 16.35 -0.08
C HIS A 30 8.38 16.14 1.44
N TYR A 31 8.25 14.89 1.91
CA TYR A 31 8.19 14.58 3.34
C TYR A 31 9.52 14.90 4.04
N ASN A 32 10.65 14.53 3.45
CA ASN A 32 11.97 14.84 3.98
C ASN A 32 12.20 16.35 4.09
N ASN A 33 11.79 17.12 3.07
CA ASN A 33 11.90 18.58 3.08
C ASN A 33 11.02 19.25 4.16
N LEU A 34 9.96 18.58 4.60
CA LEU A 34 9.05 19.05 5.65
C LEU A 34 9.37 18.46 7.02
N GLU A 35 10.46 17.69 7.16
CA GLU A 35 10.80 16.93 8.37
C GLU A 35 9.64 16.06 8.89
N LYS A 36 8.86 15.52 7.95
CA LYS A 36 7.67 14.71 8.24
C LYS A 36 7.99 13.22 8.13
N ASP A 37 7.55 12.45 9.13
CA ASP A 37 7.64 10.99 9.09
C ASP A 37 6.86 10.38 7.91
N ILE A 38 7.50 9.42 7.23
CA ILE A 38 6.92 8.70 6.10
C ILE A 38 5.78 7.81 6.61
N ASP A 39 4.58 8.05 6.07
CA ASP A 39 3.34 7.37 6.45
C ASP A 39 2.82 6.44 5.33
N PHE A 40 3.69 6.04 4.39
CA PHE A 40 3.35 5.20 3.25
C PHE A 40 4.52 4.36 2.74
N CYS A 41 4.22 3.31 1.97
CA CYS A 41 5.21 2.40 1.40
C CYS A 41 4.65 1.64 0.19
N LEU A 42 5.55 1.06 -0.62
CA LEU A 42 5.23 0.08 -1.67
C LEU A 42 5.75 -1.30 -1.20
N THR A 43 4.92 -2.34 -1.27
CA THR A 43 5.29 -3.69 -0.81
C THR A 43 4.76 -4.79 -1.74
N ALA A 44 5.57 -5.82 -1.96
CA ALA A 44 5.14 -7.08 -2.56
C ALA A 44 4.58 -8.06 -1.52
N ASN A 45 4.74 -7.77 -0.22
CA ASN A 45 4.18 -8.56 0.86
C ASN A 45 2.69 -8.23 1.05
N LEU A 46 1.83 -9.12 0.56
CA LEU A 46 0.37 -9.01 0.65
C LEU A 46 -0.24 -9.91 1.74
N SER A 47 0.56 -10.28 2.75
CA SER A 47 0.11 -11.14 3.84
C SER A 47 -1.08 -10.55 4.60
N PHE A 48 -1.28 -9.23 4.55
CA PHE A 48 -2.44 -8.60 5.17
C PHE A 48 -3.79 -9.00 4.57
N LEU A 49 -3.79 -9.50 3.33
CA LEU A 49 -4.98 -10.02 2.67
C LEU A 49 -5.41 -11.40 3.19
N ASN A 50 -4.64 -12.00 4.11
CA ASN A 50 -5.02 -13.27 4.74
C ASN A 50 -6.18 -13.10 5.73
N SER A 51 -6.47 -11.87 6.16
CA SER A 51 -7.62 -11.60 7.01
C SER A 51 -8.92 -12.04 6.32
N PRO A 52 -9.90 -12.58 7.07
CA PRO A 52 -11.15 -13.08 6.50
C PRO A 52 -11.85 -12.04 5.60
N ASP A 53 -11.87 -10.78 6.03
CA ASP A 53 -12.54 -9.66 5.35
C ASP A 53 -11.91 -9.31 3.99
N LEU A 54 -10.66 -9.70 3.76
CA LEU A 54 -9.89 -9.36 2.55
C LEU A 54 -9.63 -10.56 1.63
N ARG A 55 -10.11 -11.76 1.99
CA ARG A 55 -9.95 -12.97 1.16
C ARG A 55 -10.53 -12.81 -0.24
N ILE A 56 -11.65 -12.09 -0.38
CA ILE A 56 -12.26 -11.82 -1.70
C ILE A 56 -11.29 -11.05 -2.59
N ILE A 57 -10.64 -10.00 -2.06
CA ILE A 57 -9.63 -9.22 -2.78
C ILE A 57 -8.46 -10.12 -3.15
N LYS A 58 -7.95 -10.94 -2.22
CA LYS A 58 -6.84 -11.87 -2.48
C LYS A 58 -7.12 -12.80 -3.67
N ASN A 59 -8.35 -13.31 -3.78
CA ASN A 59 -8.74 -14.24 -4.84
C ASN A 59 -8.87 -13.57 -6.22
N GLN A 60 -9.07 -12.26 -6.26
CA GLN A 60 -9.15 -11.48 -7.50
C GLN A 60 -7.78 -11.05 -8.04
N LEU A 61 -6.71 -11.23 -7.26
CA LEU A 61 -5.39 -10.71 -7.63
C LEU A 61 -4.72 -11.53 -8.74
N ILE A 62 -4.28 -10.82 -9.78
CA ILE A 62 -3.38 -11.34 -10.80
C ILE A 62 -1.95 -11.19 -10.31
N LYS A 63 -1.20 -12.29 -10.25
CA LYS A 63 0.20 -12.29 -9.77
C LYS A 63 1.17 -12.03 -10.94
N PRO A 64 2.29 -11.30 -10.71
CA PRO A 64 2.69 -10.66 -9.45
C PRO A 64 1.90 -9.37 -9.16
N SER A 65 1.47 -9.19 -7.91
CA SER A 65 0.80 -7.98 -7.43
C SER A 65 1.63 -7.28 -6.36
N VAL A 66 1.46 -5.96 -6.26
CA VAL A 66 2.08 -5.10 -5.24
C VAL A 66 1.04 -4.18 -4.64
N ALA A 67 1.27 -3.74 -3.41
CA ALA A 67 0.41 -2.81 -2.69
C ALA A 67 1.15 -1.52 -2.36
N ILE A 68 0.47 -0.39 -2.51
CA ILE A 68 0.81 0.84 -1.81
C ILE A 68 -0.02 0.85 -0.53
N VAL A 69 0.62 0.99 0.63
CA VAL A 69 -0.06 1.07 1.93
C VAL A 69 0.27 2.40 2.57
N SER A 70 -0.74 3.08 3.16
CA SER A 70 -0.55 4.36 3.84
C SER A 70 -1.52 4.54 5.01
N LEU A 71 -1.11 5.35 5.99
CA LEU A 71 -1.99 5.89 7.05
C LEU A 71 -2.88 7.05 6.54
N ASN A 72 -2.56 7.61 5.37
CA ASN A 72 -3.26 8.76 4.81
C ASN A 72 -4.32 8.30 3.79
N PRO A 73 -5.63 8.33 4.12
CA PRO A 73 -6.67 7.91 3.19
C PRO A 73 -6.73 8.78 1.94
N LYS A 74 -6.51 10.09 2.08
CA LYS A 74 -6.56 11.03 0.94
C LYS A 74 -5.49 10.72 -0.09
N PHE A 75 -4.33 10.23 0.34
CA PHE A 75 -3.27 9.82 -0.58
C PHE A 75 -3.68 8.60 -1.41
N ILE A 76 -4.27 7.59 -0.75
CA ILE A 76 -4.79 6.40 -1.44
C ILE A 76 -5.97 6.74 -2.36
N ASP A 77 -6.86 7.64 -1.94
CA ASP A 77 -7.95 8.14 -2.78
C ASP A 77 -7.43 8.84 -4.03
N TRP A 78 -6.45 9.72 -3.87
CA TRP A 78 -5.81 10.43 -4.97
C TRP A 78 -5.10 9.50 -5.95
N LEU A 79 -4.47 8.43 -5.46
CA LEU A 79 -3.89 7.39 -6.32
C LEU A 79 -4.99 6.63 -7.06
N LYS A 80 -6.07 6.25 -6.36
CA LYS A 80 -7.18 5.49 -6.95
C LYS A 80 -7.85 6.20 -8.12
N LEU A 81 -7.90 7.53 -8.11
CA LEU A 81 -8.42 8.36 -9.21
C LEU A 81 -7.57 8.28 -10.49
N ARG A 82 -6.28 7.92 -10.38
CA ARG A 82 -5.37 7.74 -11.52
C ARG A 82 -5.33 6.28 -11.97
N THR A 83 -5.37 5.37 -11.01
CA THR A 83 -5.22 3.94 -11.24
C THR A 83 -6.59 3.25 -11.28
N ASN A 84 -7.30 3.38 -12.40
CA ASN A 84 -8.67 2.84 -12.53
C ASN A 84 -8.75 1.33 -12.25
N TYR A 85 -7.71 0.57 -12.61
CA TYR A 85 -7.65 -0.89 -12.45
C TYR A 85 -7.12 -1.37 -11.09
N ALA A 86 -6.70 -0.46 -10.21
CA ALA A 86 -6.21 -0.84 -8.89
C ALA A 86 -7.34 -1.05 -7.88
N ILE A 87 -7.20 -2.03 -7.01
CA ILE A 87 -8.17 -2.37 -5.96
C ILE A 87 -7.82 -1.60 -4.69
N LYS A 88 -8.75 -0.78 -4.20
CA LYS A 88 -8.60 -0.05 -2.94
C LYS A 88 -9.24 -0.82 -1.79
N GLY A 89 -8.63 -0.78 -0.62
CA GLY A 89 -9.23 -1.28 0.62
C GLY A 89 -8.62 -0.67 1.87
N SER A 90 -8.98 -1.22 3.04
CA SER A 90 -8.37 -0.85 4.32
C SER A 90 -8.36 -2.02 5.29
N PHE A 91 -7.47 -1.99 6.26
CA PHE A 91 -7.43 -2.95 7.38
C PHE A 91 -6.99 -2.25 8.67
N MET A 92 -7.25 -2.89 9.81
CA MET A 92 -6.77 -2.46 11.12
C MET A 92 -5.54 -3.28 11.50
N SER A 93 -4.51 -2.64 12.04
CA SER A 93 -3.35 -3.33 12.63
C SER A 93 -2.93 -2.69 13.96
N SER A 94 -2.40 -3.49 14.89
CA SER A 94 -1.80 -3.05 16.16
C SER A 94 -0.43 -2.40 15.96
N ARG A 95 0.33 -2.87 14.97
CA ARG A 95 1.69 -2.38 14.68
C ARG A 95 1.97 -2.53 13.18
N LEU A 96 2.51 -1.48 12.57
CA LEU A 96 3.04 -1.56 11.21
C LEU A 96 4.46 -0.99 11.28
N GLN A 97 5.46 -1.89 11.26
CA GLN A 97 6.85 -1.47 11.15
C GLN A 97 7.12 -1.15 9.68
N MET A 98 7.04 0.13 9.32
CA MET A 98 7.51 0.62 8.03
C MET A 98 9.03 0.70 8.08
N ASN A 99 9.71 -0.43 7.79
CA ASN A 99 11.15 -0.41 7.55
C ASN A 99 11.38 0.01 6.10
N ASN A 100 12.32 0.93 5.86
CA ASN A 100 12.63 1.61 4.59
C ASN A 100 12.90 0.72 3.35
N SER A 101 12.67 -0.59 3.40
CA SER A 101 12.75 -1.44 2.21
C SER A 101 11.71 -2.56 2.12
N LEU A 102 11.05 -2.97 3.20
CA LEU A 102 9.98 -3.97 3.15
C LEU A 102 9.07 -3.80 4.36
N VAL A 103 7.77 -3.86 4.13
CA VAL A 103 6.80 -3.97 5.21
C VAL A 103 6.74 -5.41 5.67
N THR A 104 7.08 -5.64 6.93
CA THR A 104 6.74 -6.86 7.66
C THR A 104 5.51 -6.55 8.51
N ILE A 105 4.40 -7.22 8.20
CA ILE A 105 3.16 -7.15 9.00
C ILE A 105 3.21 -8.36 9.93
N ASP A 106 3.91 -8.19 11.05
CA ASP A 106 3.85 -9.14 12.16
C ASP A 106 2.68 -8.73 13.03
N ASP A 107 1.60 -9.52 12.94
CA ASP A 107 0.55 -9.75 13.95
C ASP A 107 -0.78 -10.07 13.24
N TYR A 108 -0.93 -11.33 12.83
CA TYR A 108 -2.25 -11.95 12.73
C TYR A 108 -2.35 -12.91 13.91
N ASN A 109 -2.99 -12.46 14.99
CA ASN A 109 -3.26 -13.27 16.18
C ASN A 109 -3.90 -14.61 15.78
N SER A 110 -3.43 -15.63 16.49
CA SER A 110 -3.78 -17.05 16.54
C SER A 110 -5.19 -17.46 16.13
#